data_AF-A0A966S631-F1
#
_entry.id   AF-A0A966S631-F1
#
_cell.length_a   1.000
_cell.length_b   1.000
_cell.length_c   1.000
_cell.angle_alpha   90.00
_cell.angle_beta   90.00
_cell.angle_gamma   90.00
#
_symmetry.space_group_name_H-M   'P 1'
#
loop_
_entity.id
_entity.type
_entity.pdbx_description
1 polymer ?
#
loop_
_entity_poly.entity_id
_entity_poly.type
_entity_poly.pdbx_seq_one_letter_code
_entity_poly.pdbx_strand_id
1 'polypeptide(L)'
;MKKEIKAHYNLLKAQVAWDLSTPHESWMIEDLSSVSDKELFERLNKLKVPVESSSIAHYLEEIDTPEDFVEAVTLETDPPEKVEQAYLILFELFKRHAPNNTCLSVFADELDTSIQKYELSSGKNFKEILTQLKQLELILRENLANAKNPVEVLDKVSRYFAYDIEGFIYDYIADLIDRAEEVQAQELIELFFDYLTRPYWFSLLEFYLKGNHEDRLENLVELAVETKDFEFSLEVIHLLKDEEHERFFSLLSHIVDFSKEEADFVELLTIAQEYFEEKDRHREMSEVRKILDSRSQIDEKRRIHPQDNGCLHFKKIIDRA
;
A
#
# COMPACT_ATOMS: atom_id res chain seq x y z
N MET A 1 12.27 3.64 1.93
CA MET A 1 12.61 3.01 3.23
C MET A 1 13.36 1.71 2.95
N LYS A 2 14.37 1.33 3.75
CA LYS A 2 15.05 0.04 3.56
C LYS A 2 14.16 -1.07 4.16
N LYS A 3 13.76 -2.05 3.34
CA LYS A 3 13.04 -3.25 3.77
C LYS A 3 14.02 -4.24 4.43
N GLU A 4 13.50 -5.08 5.32
CA GLU A 4 14.24 -6.21 5.88
C GLU A 4 14.54 -7.26 4.78
N ILE A 5 15.54 -8.11 5.02
CA ILE A 5 16.07 -9.02 3.99
C ILE A 5 14.96 -9.88 3.38
N LYS A 6 14.13 -10.53 4.21
CA LYS A 6 13.04 -11.39 3.69
C LYS A 6 12.04 -10.61 2.85
N ALA A 7 11.59 -9.47 3.35
CA ALA A 7 10.65 -8.57 2.71
C ALA A 7 11.17 -8.09 1.35
N HIS A 8 12.45 -7.76 1.27
CA HIS A 8 13.12 -7.37 0.03
C HIS A 8 13.08 -8.49 -1.01
N TYR A 9 13.41 -9.72 -0.63
CA TYR A 9 13.40 -10.86 -1.54
C TYR A 9 11.98 -11.30 -1.94
N ASN A 10 11.00 -11.18 -1.05
CA ASN A 10 9.59 -11.39 -1.39
C ASN A 10 9.10 -10.35 -2.42
N LEU A 11 9.48 -9.08 -2.25
CA LEU A 11 9.17 -8.03 -3.22
C LEU A 11 9.84 -8.32 -4.58
N LEU A 12 11.10 -8.72 -4.59
CA LEU A 12 11.81 -9.07 -5.83
C LEU A 12 11.13 -10.25 -6.56
N LYS A 13 10.67 -11.27 -5.81
CA LYS A 13 9.91 -12.38 -6.37
C LYS A 13 8.61 -11.90 -7.03
N ALA A 14 7.87 -11.02 -6.38
CA ALA A 14 6.64 -10.44 -6.94
C ALA A 14 6.93 -9.62 -8.21
N GLN A 15 7.98 -8.79 -8.18
CA GLN A 15 8.41 -7.99 -9.33
C GLN A 15 8.81 -8.84 -10.53
N VAL A 16 9.60 -9.91 -10.33
CA VAL A 16 9.99 -10.82 -11.41
C VAL A 16 8.79 -11.56 -12.00
N ALA A 17 7.77 -11.87 -11.18
CA ALA A 17 6.55 -12.49 -11.68
C ALA A 17 5.75 -11.56 -12.62
N TRP A 18 5.84 -10.24 -12.42
CA TRP A 18 5.21 -9.23 -13.29
C TRP A 18 6.09 -8.83 -14.48
N ASP A 19 7.40 -8.74 -14.28
CA ASP A 19 8.38 -8.37 -15.30
C ASP A 19 9.62 -9.27 -15.23
N LEU A 20 9.67 -10.23 -16.17
CA LEU A 20 10.79 -11.18 -16.32
C LEU A 20 12.13 -10.51 -16.68
N SER A 21 12.14 -9.24 -17.07
CA SER A 21 13.37 -8.49 -17.35
C SER A 21 14.04 -7.90 -16.09
N THR A 22 13.35 -7.97 -14.95
CA THR A 22 13.88 -7.52 -13.65
C THR A 22 15.20 -8.23 -13.33
N PRO A 23 16.32 -7.51 -13.14
CA PRO A 23 17.61 -8.13 -12.84
C PRO A 23 17.60 -8.87 -11.51
N HIS A 24 17.97 -10.15 -11.54
CA HIS A 24 18.08 -10.99 -10.34
C HIS A 24 19.04 -12.15 -10.58
N GLU A 25 19.52 -12.75 -9.49
CA GLU A 25 20.21 -14.04 -9.52
C GLU A 25 19.24 -15.16 -9.14
N SER A 26 19.50 -16.38 -9.60
CA SER A 26 18.56 -17.49 -9.45
C SER A 26 18.21 -17.81 -7.99
N TRP A 27 19.17 -17.67 -7.08
CA TRP A 27 18.96 -17.95 -5.66
C TRP A 27 18.05 -16.91 -4.97
N MET A 28 17.97 -15.70 -5.51
CA MET A 28 17.22 -14.59 -4.91
C MET A 28 15.70 -14.82 -4.98
N ILE A 29 15.25 -15.49 -6.04
CA ILE A 29 13.83 -15.75 -6.30
C ILE A 29 13.43 -17.21 -6.13
N GLU A 30 14.37 -18.08 -5.75
CA GLU A 30 14.11 -19.51 -5.60
C GLU A 30 13.07 -19.78 -4.51
N ASP A 31 12.16 -20.72 -4.79
CA ASP A 31 11.23 -21.24 -3.80
C ASP A 31 11.91 -22.28 -2.90
N LEU A 32 12.55 -21.80 -1.84
CA LEU A 32 13.22 -22.65 -0.86
C LEU A 32 12.25 -23.59 -0.12
N SER A 33 10.94 -23.30 -0.10
CA SER A 33 9.94 -24.18 0.53
C SER A 33 9.82 -25.54 -0.16
N SER A 34 10.17 -25.60 -1.45
CA SER A 34 10.20 -26.83 -2.24
C SER A 34 11.51 -27.62 -2.12
N VAL A 35 12.54 -27.03 -1.53
CA VAL A 35 13.88 -27.61 -1.40
C VAL A 35 13.97 -28.46 -0.13
N SER A 36 14.52 -29.68 -0.21
CA SER A 36 14.65 -30.56 0.96
C SER A 36 15.65 -30.03 2.00
N ASP A 37 15.43 -30.33 3.29
CA ASP A 37 16.35 -29.95 4.38
C ASP A 37 17.80 -30.35 4.11
N LYS A 38 18.02 -31.56 3.57
CA LYS A 38 19.36 -32.06 3.22
C LYS A 38 20.08 -31.09 2.26
N GLU A 39 19.41 -30.67 1.21
CA GLU A 39 19.95 -29.73 0.23
C GLU A 39 20.19 -28.34 0.84
N LEU A 40 19.29 -27.87 1.72
CA LEU A 40 19.47 -26.60 2.45
C LEU A 40 20.73 -26.62 3.32
N PHE A 41 20.96 -27.69 4.11
CA PHE A 41 22.17 -27.84 4.90
C PHE A 41 23.44 -27.99 4.02
N GLU A 42 23.37 -28.70 2.90
CA GLU A 42 24.49 -28.79 1.94
C GLU A 42 24.86 -27.42 1.37
N ARG A 43 23.88 -26.55 1.11
CA ARG A 43 24.11 -25.17 0.67
C ARG A 43 24.73 -24.30 1.76
N LEU A 44 24.26 -24.40 3.01
CA LEU A 44 24.90 -23.72 4.14
C LEU A 44 26.37 -24.13 4.32
N ASN A 45 26.67 -25.42 4.17
CA ASN A 45 28.05 -25.91 4.22
C ASN A 45 28.91 -25.33 3.07
N LYS A 46 28.38 -25.25 1.84
CA LYS A 46 29.07 -24.57 0.72
C LYS A 46 29.35 -23.09 1.01
N LEU A 47 28.44 -22.41 1.72
CA LEU A 47 28.62 -21.03 2.20
C LEU A 47 29.55 -20.93 3.42
N LYS A 48 30.02 -22.06 3.96
CA LYS A 48 30.81 -22.16 5.20
C LYS A 48 30.08 -21.58 6.42
N VAL A 49 28.77 -21.79 6.49
CA VAL A 49 27.95 -21.48 7.66
C VAL A 49 27.96 -22.71 8.59
N PRO A 50 28.32 -22.58 9.88
CA PRO A 50 28.56 -23.71 10.78
C PRO A 50 27.26 -24.30 11.36
N VAL A 51 26.28 -24.58 10.51
CA VAL A 51 24.98 -25.14 10.91
C VAL A 51 24.76 -26.47 10.22
N GLU A 52 24.54 -27.51 11.01
CA GLU A 52 24.27 -28.87 10.55
C GLU A 52 22.90 -29.35 11.02
N SER A 53 22.36 -30.37 10.36
CA SER A 53 21.08 -30.98 10.74
C SER A 53 21.05 -31.47 12.20
N SER A 54 22.20 -31.88 12.75
CA SER A 54 22.30 -32.31 14.16
C SER A 54 22.39 -31.15 15.15
N SER A 55 22.77 -29.94 14.73
CA SER A 55 22.96 -28.80 15.63
C SER A 55 21.79 -27.81 15.63
N ILE A 56 20.90 -27.86 14.63
CA ILE A 56 19.81 -26.89 14.48
C ILE A 56 18.91 -26.79 15.72
N ALA A 57 18.59 -27.91 16.36
CA ALA A 57 17.75 -27.92 17.56
C ALA A 57 18.37 -27.12 18.70
N HIS A 58 19.71 -27.16 18.85
CA HIS A 58 20.41 -26.41 19.88
C HIS A 58 20.38 -24.91 19.60
N TYR A 59 20.54 -24.51 18.33
CA TYR A 59 20.40 -23.10 17.95
C TYR A 59 18.99 -22.57 18.26
N LEU A 60 17.95 -23.34 17.90
CA LEU A 60 16.54 -22.96 18.10
C LEU A 60 16.11 -22.91 19.58
N GLU A 61 16.91 -23.44 20.51
CA GLU A 61 16.69 -23.25 21.96
C GLU A 61 17.16 -21.88 22.45
N GLU A 62 18.09 -21.23 21.73
CA GLU A 62 18.76 -20.00 22.16
C GLU A 62 18.34 -18.75 21.36
N ILE A 63 17.66 -18.93 20.23
CA ILE A 63 17.27 -17.85 19.33
C ILE A 63 15.75 -17.75 19.16
N ASP A 64 15.26 -16.52 19.05
CA ASP A 64 13.83 -16.24 18.91
C ASP A 64 13.45 -15.85 17.47
N THR A 65 14.43 -15.45 16.64
CA THR A 65 14.19 -14.96 15.28
C THR A 65 15.18 -15.50 14.25
N PRO A 66 14.81 -15.53 12.94
CA PRO A 66 15.74 -15.80 11.85
C PRO A 66 16.93 -14.83 11.80
N GLU A 67 16.72 -13.57 12.19
CA GLU A 67 17.75 -12.54 12.27
C GLU A 67 18.80 -12.93 13.32
N ASP A 68 18.37 -13.30 14.53
CA ASP A 68 19.27 -13.80 15.58
C ASP A 68 20.04 -15.04 15.12
N PHE A 69 19.39 -15.92 14.32
CA PHE A 69 20.03 -17.10 13.77
C PHE A 69 21.22 -16.73 12.90
N VAL A 70 21.04 -15.76 12.00
CA VAL A 70 22.10 -15.32 11.09
C VAL A 70 23.21 -14.61 11.84
N GLU A 71 22.88 -13.76 12.81
CA GLU A 71 23.86 -13.10 13.66
C GLU A 71 24.72 -14.11 14.46
N ALA A 72 24.13 -15.21 14.93
CA ALA A 72 24.84 -16.23 15.69
C ALA A 72 25.84 -17.05 14.86
N VAL A 73 25.68 -17.10 13.52
CA VAL A 73 26.41 -18.06 12.66
C VAL A 73 27.21 -17.40 11.53
N THR A 74 27.12 -16.09 11.38
CA THR A 74 27.88 -15.31 10.40
C THR A 74 28.82 -14.32 11.08
N LEU A 75 29.82 -13.83 10.35
CA LEU A 75 30.77 -12.84 10.85
C LEU A 75 30.54 -11.48 10.18
N GLU A 76 30.80 -10.38 10.87
CA GLU A 76 30.75 -9.02 10.28
C GLU A 76 31.68 -8.84 9.07
N THR A 77 32.70 -9.70 8.95
CA THR A 77 33.65 -9.71 7.83
C THR A 77 33.18 -10.54 6.63
N ASP A 78 32.07 -11.27 6.75
CA ASP A 78 31.52 -12.03 5.64
C ASP A 78 30.97 -11.10 4.54
N PRO A 79 31.08 -11.47 3.26
CA PRO A 79 30.49 -10.69 2.17
C PRO A 79 28.96 -10.58 2.33
N PRO A 80 28.34 -9.41 2.05
CA PRO A 80 26.90 -9.21 2.19
C PRO A 80 26.06 -10.27 1.44
N GLU A 81 26.46 -10.62 0.22
CA GLU A 81 25.80 -11.64 -0.60
C GLU A 81 25.76 -13.02 0.10
N LYS A 82 26.86 -13.40 0.76
CA LYS A 82 26.91 -14.64 1.55
C LYS A 82 25.94 -14.58 2.72
N VAL A 83 25.90 -13.46 3.44
CA VAL A 83 25.01 -13.27 4.60
C VAL A 83 23.55 -13.34 4.19
N GLU A 84 23.18 -12.70 3.08
CA GLU A 84 21.80 -12.73 2.56
C GLU A 84 21.39 -14.12 2.06
N GLN A 85 22.27 -14.83 1.33
CA GLN A 85 22.01 -16.23 0.95
C GLN A 85 21.84 -17.14 2.17
N ALA A 86 22.71 -16.99 3.17
CA ALA A 86 22.61 -17.73 4.42
C ALA A 86 21.31 -17.42 5.15
N TYR A 87 20.92 -16.13 5.22
CA TYR A 87 19.66 -15.69 5.83
C TYR A 87 18.46 -16.36 5.19
N LEU A 88 18.33 -16.38 3.87
CA LEU A 88 17.17 -16.99 3.20
C LEU A 88 17.05 -18.49 3.51
N ILE A 89 18.18 -19.20 3.57
CA ILE A 89 18.20 -20.62 3.91
C ILE A 89 17.85 -20.85 5.39
N LEU A 90 18.45 -20.08 6.29
CA LEU A 90 18.23 -20.17 7.73
C LEU A 90 16.80 -19.78 8.11
N PHE A 91 16.21 -18.80 7.43
CA PHE A 91 14.81 -18.40 7.57
C PHE A 91 13.87 -19.57 7.24
N GLU A 92 14.10 -20.26 6.13
CA GLU A 92 13.29 -21.42 5.74
C GLU A 92 13.44 -22.58 6.74
N LEU A 93 14.67 -22.87 7.17
CA LEU A 93 14.93 -23.88 8.20
C LEU A 93 14.27 -23.50 9.54
N PHE A 94 14.33 -22.22 9.94
CA PHE A 94 13.66 -21.72 11.14
C PHE A 94 12.15 -21.99 11.08
N LYS A 95 11.49 -21.64 9.96
CA LYS A 95 10.05 -21.92 9.77
C LYS A 95 9.69 -23.40 9.89
N ARG A 96 10.55 -24.30 9.37
CA ARG A 96 10.30 -25.75 9.39
C ARG A 96 10.50 -26.37 10.77
N HIS A 97 11.53 -25.93 11.49
CA HIS A 97 11.97 -26.56 12.72
C HIS A 97 11.47 -25.86 13.99
N ALA A 98 10.99 -24.62 13.89
CA ALA A 98 10.35 -23.87 14.96
C ALA A 98 8.94 -23.38 14.57
N PRO A 99 8.01 -24.27 14.18
CA PRO A 99 6.68 -23.88 13.69
C PRO A 99 5.80 -23.16 14.73
N ASN A 100 6.19 -23.21 16.01
CA ASN A 100 5.49 -22.52 17.09
C ASN A 100 6.11 -21.15 17.42
N ASN A 101 7.26 -20.78 16.83
CA ASN A 101 7.88 -19.47 17.02
C ASN A 101 7.41 -18.52 15.91
N THR A 102 6.32 -17.81 16.19
CA THR A 102 5.82 -16.75 15.31
C THR A 102 6.49 -15.41 15.67
N CYS A 103 7.66 -15.16 15.09
CA CYS A 103 8.27 -13.82 15.12
C CYS A 103 7.73 -12.94 13.99
N LEU A 104 8.01 -11.63 14.03
CA LEU A 104 7.50 -10.67 13.05
C LEU A 104 7.90 -11.01 11.61
N SER A 105 9.14 -11.42 11.36
CA SER A 105 9.61 -11.76 10.02
C SER A 105 8.88 -12.97 9.43
N VAL A 106 8.55 -13.97 10.26
CA VAL A 106 7.77 -15.14 9.83
C VAL A 106 6.32 -14.75 9.57
N PHE A 107 5.71 -14.00 10.48
CA PHE A 107 4.34 -13.49 10.30
C PHE A 107 4.21 -12.65 9.02
N ALA A 108 5.18 -11.77 8.76
CA ALA A 108 5.15 -10.90 7.60
C ALA A 108 5.31 -11.68 6.28
N ASP A 109 6.18 -12.69 6.24
CA ASP A 109 6.32 -13.60 5.09
C ASP A 109 5.02 -14.37 4.79
N GLU A 110 4.31 -14.80 5.83
CA GLU A 110 3.02 -15.48 5.71
C GLU A 110 1.92 -14.55 5.23
N LEU A 111 1.83 -13.33 5.75
CA LEU A 111 0.86 -12.34 5.29
C LEU A 111 1.17 -11.91 3.85
N ASP A 112 2.43 -11.63 3.48
CA ASP A 112 2.82 -11.34 2.09
C ASP A 112 2.37 -12.44 1.13
N THR A 113 2.55 -13.70 1.53
CA THR A 113 2.11 -14.86 0.74
C THR A 113 0.59 -14.89 0.59
N SER A 114 -0.15 -14.57 1.66
CA SER A 114 -1.61 -14.49 1.61
C SER A 114 -2.10 -13.32 0.76
N ILE A 115 -1.46 -12.15 0.84
CA ILE A 115 -1.75 -10.97 -0.01
C ILE A 115 -1.57 -11.35 -1.47
N GLN A 116 -0.45 -11.97 -1.83
CA GLN A 116 -0.21 -12.41 -3.20
C GLN A 116 -1.30 -13.37 -3.71
N LYS A 117 -1.70 -14.35 -2.88
CA LYS A 117 -2.79 -15.27 -3.24
C LYS A 117 -4.13 -14.56 -3.36
N TYR A 118 -4.39 -13.58 -2.50
CA TYR A 118 -5.60 -12.77 -2.52
C TYR A 118 -5.71 -12.03 -3.86
N GLU A 119 -4.67 -11.30 -4.26
CA GLU A 119 -4.60 -10.57 -5.53
C GLU A 119 -4.76 -11.51 -6.74
N LEU A 120 -4.01 -12.61 -6.79
CA LEU A 120 -4.07 -13.58 -7.90
C LEU A 120 -5.42 -14.28 -8.02
N SER A 121 -6.18 -14.38 -6.92
CA SER A 121 -7.49 -15.04 -6.90
C SER A 121 -8.67 -14.10 -7.11
N SER A 122 -8.41 -12.80 -7.33
CA SER A 122 -9.42 -11.74 -7.33
C SER A 122 -10.26 -11.74 -6.04
N GLY A 123 -9.56 -11.89 -4.92
CA GLY A 123 -10.11 -11.80 -3.56
C GLY A 123 -10.97 -12.97 -3.10
N LYS A 124 -10.81 -14.17 -3.65
CA LYS A 124 -11.62 -15.34 -3.23
C LYS A 124 -11.29 -15.84 -1.81
N ASN A 125 -10.14 -15.49 -1.24
CA ASN A 125 -9.67 -15.98 0.06
C ASN A 125 -9.64 -14.90 1.15
N PHE A 126 -10.75 -14.18 1.35
CA PHE A 126 -10.81 -13.02 2.25
C PHE A 126 -10.70 -13.40 3.75
N LYS A 127 -11.24 -14.54 4.19
CA LYS A 127 -11.28 -14.88 5.64
C LYS A 127 -9.90 -15.09 6.28
N GLU A 128 -8.95 -15.62 5.51
CA GLU A 128 -7.58 -15.84 5.98
C GLU A 128 -6.88 -14.49 6.22
N ILE A 129 -6.99 -13.58 5.24
CA ILE A 129 -6.48 -12.20 5.35
C ILE A 129 -7.08 -11.49 6.56
N LEU A 130 -8.40 -11.55 6.76
CA LEU A 130 -9.03 -10.90 7.93
C LEU A 130 -8.42 -11.38 9.25
N THR A 131 -8.13 -12.66 9.36
CA THR A 131 -7.53 -13.24 10.57
C THR A 131 -6.11 -12.73 10.78
N GLN A 132 -5.31 -12.69 9.70
CA GLN A 132 -3.94 -12.18 9.75
C GLN A 132 -3.91 -10.68 10.03
N LEU A 133 -4.83 -9.87 9.48
CA LEU A 133 -4.93 -8.44 9.78
C LEU A 133 -5.27 -8.19 11.26
N LYS A 134 -6.14 -9.01 11.87
CA LYS A 134 -6.38 -8.92 13.32
C LYS A 134 -5.15 -9.29 14.15
N GLN A 135 -4.35 -10.25 13.69
CA GLN A 135 -3.05 -10.56 14.31
C GLN A 135 -2.04 -9.43 14.13
N LEU A 136 -2.03 -8.77 12.97
CA LEU A 136 -1.21 -7.58 12.74
C LEU A 136 -1.57 -6.46 13.73
N GLU A 137 -2.86 -6.19 13.96
CA GLU A 137 -3.28 -5.19 14.96
C GLU A 137 -2.74 -5.52 16.36
N LEU A 138 -2.76 -6.79 16.76
CA LEU A 138 -2.23 -7.21 18.05
C LEU A 138 -0.71 -6.92 18.13
N ILE A 139 0.04 -7.27 17.08
CA ILE A 139 1.47 -6.97 16.97
C ILE A 139 1.71 -5.47 17.06
N LEU A 140 0.92 -4.66 16.35
CA LEU A 140 1.05 -3.20 16.38
C LEU A 140 0.80 -2.64 17.79
N ARG A 141 -0.20 -3.15 18.51
CA ARG A 141 -0.51 -2.73 19.89
C ARG A 141 0.58 -3.10 20.88
N GLU A 142 1.15 -4.30 20.76
CA GLU A 142 2.26 -4.73 21.61
C GLU A 142 3.49 -3.83 21.39
N ASN A 143 3.76 -3.45 20.15
CA ASN A 143 4.84 -2.51 19.83
C ASN A 143 4.53 -1.07 20.25
N LEU A 144 3.26 -0.66 20.20
CA LEU A 144 2.81 0.66 20.65
C LEU A 144 3.03 0.86 22.16
N ALA A 145 2.95 -0.20 22.97
CA ALA A 145 3.26 -0.12 24.40
C ALA A 145 4.70 0.40 24.67
N ASN A 146 5.61 0.20 23.72
CA ASN A 146 7.01 0.65 23.77
C ASN A 146 7.29 1.89 22.92
N ALA A 147 6.28 2.41 22.21
CA ALA A 147 6.37 3.57 21.33
C ALA A 147 5.44 4.70 21.78
N LYS A 148 5.54 5.86 21.13
CA LYS A 148 4.68 7.04 21.43
C LYS A 148 3.67 7.36 20.34
N ASN A 149 3.86 6.82 19.15
CA ASN A 149 3.13 7.20 17.94
C ASN A 149 2.74 5.95 17.15
N PRO A 150 1.43 5.65 16.97
CA PRO A 150 0.98 4.48 16.22
C PRO A 150 1.47 4.47 14.77
N VAL A 151 1.50 5.63 14.10
CA VAL A 151 1.98 5.75 12.71
C VAL A 151 3.43 5.30 12.59
N GLU A 152 4.30 5.70 13.54
CA GLU A 152 5.69 5.25 13.56
C GLU A 152 5.85 3.75 13.83
N VAL A 153 4.87 3.13 14.52
CA VAL A 153 4.87 1.69 14.76
C VAL A 153 4.54 0.96 13.46
N LEU A 154 3.48 1.37 12.76
CA LEU A 154 3.13 0.78 11.47
C LEU A 154 4.26 0.98 10.46
N ASP A 155 4.90 2.16 10.41
CA ASP A 155 6.06 2.42 9.54
C ASP A 155 7.20 1.43 9.77
N LYS A 156 7.54 1.16 11.03
CA LYS A 156 8.60 0.20 11.39
C LYS A 156 8.21 -1.23 11.05
N VAL A 157 7.00 -1.63 11.41
CA VAL A 157 6.47 -2.97 11.15
C VAL A 157 6.37 -3.24 9.64
N SER A 158 5.98 -2.24 8.85
CA SER A 158 5.87 -2.30 7.38
C SER A 158 7.19 -2.62 6.66
N ARG A 159 8.35 -2.49 7.34
CA ARG A 159 9.67 -2.87 6.77
C ARG A 159 9.84 -4.38 6.61
N TYR A 160 9.07 -5.17 7.37
CA TYR A 160 9.09 -6.63 7.32
C TYR A 160 8.20 -7.20 6.22
N PHE A 161 7.38 -6.38 5.57
CA PHE A 161 6.47 -6.80 4.50
C PHE A 161 7.02 -6.42 3.14
N ALA A 162 6.78 -7.24 2.13
CA ALA A 162 7.05 -6.92 0.73
C ALA A 162 6.08 -5.87 0.20
N TYR A 163 4.79 -6.05 0.48
CA TYR A 163 3.71 -5.21 -0.01
C TYR A 163 3.59 -3.90 0.78
N ASP A 164 2.87 -2.93 0.21
CA ASP A 164 2.43 -1.74 0.93
C ASP A 164 1.23 -2.11 1.80
N ILE A 165 1.47 -2.25 3.11
CA ILE A 165 0.45 -2.72 4.05
C ILE A 165 -0.63 -1.68 4.29
N GLU A 166 -0.28 -0.38 4.33
CA GLU A 166 -1.27 0.68 4.48
C GLU A 166 -2.22 0.71 3.28
N GLY A 167 -1.67 0.66 2.06
CA GLY A 167 -2.45 0.54 0.83
C GLY A 167 -3.28 -0.73 0.77
N PHE A 168 -2.68 -1.89 1.07
CA PHE A 168 -3.40 -3.17 1.04
C PHE A 168 -4.58 -3.20 2.03
N ILE A 169 -4.43 -2.65 3.24
CA ILE A 169 -5.53 -2.61 4.21
C ILE A 169 -6.68 -1.76 3.66
N TYR A 170 -6.38 -0.61 3.05
CA TYR A 170 -7.39 0.23 2.41
C TYR A 170 -8.13 -0.54 1.31
N ASP A 171 -7.40 -1.12 0.36
CA ASP A 171 -7.98 -1.87 -0.78
C ASP A 171 -8.81 -3.06 -0.30
N TYR A 172 -8.32 -3.78 0.71
CA TYR A 172 -9.03 -4.91 1.29
C TYR A 172 -10.32 -4.50 1.99
N ILE A 173 -10.36 -3.36 2.68
CA ILE A 173 -11.59 -2.83 3.28
C ILE A 173 -12.56 -2.39 2.19
N ALA A 174 -12.10 -1.71 1.13
CA ALA A 174 -12.93 -1.36 -0.01
C ALA A 174 -13.58 -2.61 -0.64
N ASP A 175 -12.80 -3.67 -0.85
CA ASP A 175 -13.31 -4.96 -1.32
C ASP A 175 -14.36 -5.59 -0.39
N LEU A 176 -14.22 -5.42 0.93
CA LEU A 176 -15.24 -5.87 1.90
C LEU A 176 -16.54 -5.06 1.76
N ILE A 177 -16.45 -3.75 1.56
CA ILE A 177 -17.60 -2.88 1.33
C ILE A 177 -18.33 -3.30 0.05
N ASP A 178 -17.61 -3.51 -1.05
CA ASP A 178 -18.17 -3.96 -2.33
C ASP A 178 -18.87 -5.32 -2.23
N ARG A 179 -18.45 -6.16 -1.28
CA ARG A 179 -19.04 -7.47 -0.98
C ARG A 179 -20.15 -7.42 0.06
N ALA A 180 -20.51 -6.24 0.55
CA ALA A 180 -21.46 -6.01 1.64
C ALA A 180 -21.08 -6.72 2.97
N GLU A 181 -19.78 -6.91 3.22
CA GLU A 181 -19.23 -7.40 4.49
C GLU A 181 -18.98 -6.22 5.45
N GLU A 182 -20.05 -5.45 5.69
CA GLU A 182 -20.04 -4.13 6.35
C GLU A 182 -19.48 -4.17 7.78
N VAL A 183 -19.76 -5.24 8.52
CA VAL A 183 -19.33 -5.39 9.92
C VAL A 183 -17.81 -5.54 10.00
N GLN A 184 -17.24 -6.34 9.11
CA GLN A 184 -15.81 -6.59 9.04
C GLN A 184 -15.07 -5.35 8.52
N ALA A 185 -15.66 -4.64 7.55
CA ALA A 185 -15.13 -3.37 7.08
C ALA A 185 -15.07 -2.33 8.22
N GLN A 186 -16.17 -2.14 8.97
CA GLN A 186 -16.21 -1.22 10.11
C GLN A 186 -15.17 -1.60 11.17
N GLU A 187 -15.08 -2.89 11.51
CA GLU A 187 -14.12 -3.38 12.50
C GLU A 187 -12.68 -3.04 12.08
N LEU A 188 -12.30 -3.30 10.83
CA LEU A 188 -10.96 -3.00 10.35
C LEU A 188 -10.67 -1.50 10.29
N ILE A 189 -11.66 -0.68 9.92
CA ILE A 189 -11.53 0.79 9.98
C ILE A 189 -11.17 1.21 11.41
N GLU A 190 -11.93 0.75 12.41
CA GLU A 190 -11.70 1.08 13.81
C GLU A 190 -10.35 0.58 14.33
N LEU A 191 -9.92 -0.61 13.92
CA LEU A 191 -8.66 -1.21 14.37
C LEU A 191 -7.43 -0.46 13.83
N PHE A 192 -7.49 0.04 12.60
CA PHE A 192 -6.32 0.61 11.93
C PHE A 192 -6.29 2.13 11.85
N PHE A 193 -7.40 2.84 12.13
CA PHE A 193 -7.53 4.29 11.94
C PHE A 193 -6.33 5.10 12.48
N ASP A 194 -5.92 4.85 13.72
CA ASP A 194 -4.84 5.60 14.38
C ASP A 194 -3.44 5.29 13.81
N TYR A 195 -3.28 4.17 13.11
CA TYR A 195 -1.99 3.72 12.58
C TYR A 195 -1.65 4.29 11.21
N LEU A 196 -2.62 4.88 10.51
CA LEU A 196 -2.43 5.32 9.12
C LEU A 196 -1.71 6.66 9.03
N THR A 197 -0.89 6.79 8.00
CA THR A 197 -0.27 8.08 7.65
C THR A 197 -1.32 9.05 7.12
N ARG A 198 -2.34 8.53 6.43
CA ARG A 198 -3.41 9.33 5.79
C ARG A 198 -4.81 8.86 6.22
N PRO A 199 -5.23 9.15 7.47
CA PRO A 199 -6.48 8.62 8.03
C PRO A 199 -7.75 9.14 7.34
N TYR A 200 -7.68 10.25 6.59
CA TYR A 200 -8.81 10.77 5.82
C TYR A 200 -9.27 9.81 4.71
N TRP A 201 -8.40 8.93 4.20
CA TRP A 201 -8.81 7.86 3.29
C TRP A 201 -9.77 6.88 3.96
N PHE A 202 -9.61 6.62 5.27
CA PHE A 202 -10.58 5.82 6.02
C PHE A 202 -11.90 6.56 6.22
N SER A 203 -11.89 7.89 6.36
CA SER A 203 -13.13 8.67 6.37
C SER A 203 -13.95 8.51 5.09
N LEU A 204 -13.28 8.35 3.94
CA LEU A 204 -13.95 8.03 2.67
C LEU A 204 -14.55 6.62 2.67
N LEU A 205 -13.84 5.61 3.18
CA LEU A 205 -14.39 4.26 3.35
C LEU A 205 -15.60 4.26 4.30
N GLU A 206 -15.54 5.02 5.39
CA GLU A 206 -16.68 5.18 6.30
C GLU A 206 -17.89 5.84 5.64
N PHE A 207 -17.67 6.76 4.69
CA PHE A 207 -18.74 7.34 3.88
C PHE A 207 -19.39 6.29 2.99
N TYR A 208 -18.59 5.50 2.26
CA TYR A 208 -19.12 4.41 1.43
C TYR A 208 -19.89 3.37 2.24
N LEU A 209 -19.40 3.04 3.43
CA LEU A 209 -20.00 2.03 4.30
C LEU A 209 -21.34 2.48 4.92
N LYS A 210 -21.40 3.72 5.40
CA LYS A 210 -22.54 4.21 6.21
C LYS A 210 -23.55 5.03 5.37
N GLY A 211 -23.23 5.31 4.11
CA GLY A 211 -24.10 5.98 3.16
C GLY A 211 -24.04 7.50 3.17
N ASN A 212 -24.69 8.10 2.17
CA ASN A 212 -24.69 9.54 1.92
C ASN A 212 -25.49 10.29 3.00
N HIS A 213 -24.76 10.93 3.92
CA HIS A 213 -25.28 11.92 4.85
C HIS A 213 -24.57 13.25 4.59
N GLU A 214 -25.34 14.33 4.47
CA GLU A 214 -24.83 15.66 4.12
C GLU A 214 -23.68 16.12 5.02
N ASP A 215 -23.81 15.95 6.34
CA ASP A 215 -22.77 16.33 7.31
C ASP A 215 -21.45 15.59 7.08
N ARG A 216 -21.49 14.35 6.56
CA ARG A 216 -20.29 13.55 6.30
C ARG A 216 -19.61 13.95 5.01
N LEU A 217 -20.42 14.25 3.99
CA LEU A 217 -19.92 14.78 2.75
C LEU A 217 -19.24 16.13 2.96
N GLU A 218 -19.82 17.01 3.80
CA GLU A 218 -19.19 18.27 4.20
C GLU A 218 -17.82 18.02 4.85
N ASN A 219 -17.75 17.09 5.82
CA ASN A 219 -16.48 16.73 6.44
C ASN A 219 -15.44 16.23 5.42
N LEU A 220 -15.84 15.44 4.42
CA LEU A 220 -14.92 14.99 3.36
C LEU A 220 -14.42 16.15 2.50
N VAL A 221 -15.28 17.12 2.19
CA VAL A 221 -14.90 18.34 1.46
C VAL A 221 -13.91 19.17 2.28
N GLU A 222 -14.16 19.35 3.58
CA GLU A 222 -13.23 20.04 4.49
C GLU A 222 -11.87 19.33 4.52
N LEU A 223 -11.86 18.00 4.68
CA LEU A 223 -10.63 17.20 4.66
C LEU A 223 -9.87 17.32 3.34
N ALA A 224 -10.57 17.32 2.20
CA ALA A 224 -9.95 17.49 0.88
C ALA A 224 -9.29 18.87 0.76
N VAL A 225 -9.97 19.92 1.26
CA VAL A 225 -9.43 21.28 1.27
C VAL A 225 -8.18 21.41 2.14
N GLU A 226 -8.23 20.84 3.35
CA GLU A 226 -7.14 20.92 4.33
C GLU A 226 -5.90 20.13 3.91
N THR A 227 -6.09 18.88 3.47
CA THR A 227 -5.00 17.95 3.18
C THR A 227 -4.28 18.30 1.88
N LYS A 228 -5.00 18.85 0.89
CA LYS A 228 -4.49 19.08 -0.47
C LYS A 228 -3.88 17.83 -1.09
N ASP A 229 -4.38 16.66 -0.70
CA ASP A 229 -4.09 15.41 -1.38
C ASP A 229 -4.96 15.38 -2.66
N PHE A 230 -4.29 15.34 -3.81
CA PHE A 230 -4.94 15.44 -5.11
C PHE A 230 -5.83 14.23 -5.38
N GLU A 231 -5.32 13.02 -5.18
CA GLU A 231 -6.06 11.77 -5.41
C GLU A 231 -7.31 11.72 -4.52
N PHE A 232 -7.16 12.05 -3.23
CA PHE A 232 -8.30 12.12 -2.32
C PHE A 232 -9.32 13.18 -2.74
N SER A 233 -8.86 14.35 -3.17
CA SER A 233 -9.75 15.43 -3.60
C SER A 233 -10.53 15.08 -4.86
N LEU A 234 -9.93 14.30 -5.76
CA LEU A 234 -10.62 13.77 -6.95
C LEU A 234 -11.74 12.80 -6.57
N GLU A 235 -11.46 11.86 -5.66
CA GLU A 235 -12.47 10.92 -5.15
C GLU A 235 -13.66 11.68 -4.53
N VAL A 236 -13.39 12.69 -3.69
CA VAL A 236 -14.45 13.51 -3.10
C VAL A 236 -15.22 14.30 -4.16
N ILE A 237 -14.55 14.82 -5.20
CA ILE A 237 -15.23 15.48 -6.32
C ILE A 237 -16.16 14.53 -7.07
N HIS A 238 -15.76 13.26 -7.24
CA HIS A 238 -16.60 12.27 -7.89
C HIS A 238 -17.90 12.03 -7.10
N LEU A 239 -17.84 12.03 -5.76
CA LEU A 239 -19.03 11.97 -4.91
C LEU A 239 -19.95 13.19 -5.08
N LEU A 240 -19.38 14.36 -5.34
CA LEU A 240 -20.13 15.62 -5.51
C LEU A 240 -20.80 15.77 -6.88
N LYS A 241 -20.51 14.91 -7.87
CA LYS A 241 -21.10 15.02 -9.22
C LYS A 241 -22.63 14.97 -9.19
N ASP A 242 -23.17 14.14 -8.29
CA ASP A 242 -24.61 13.94 -8.16
C ASP A 242 -25.31 15.05 -7.33
N GLU A 243 -24.53 15.88 -6.63
CA GLU A 243 -25.01 16.85 -5.63
C GLU A 243 -25.16 18.29 -6.19
N GLU A 244 -25.59 19.21 -5.30
CA GLU A 244 -25.76 20.63 -5.62
C GLU A 244 -24.45 21.33 -6.05
N HIS A 245 -24.60 22.32 -6.93
CA HIS A 245 -23.53 22.95 -7.69
C HIS A 245 -22.41 23.62 -6.87
N GLU A 246 -22.71 24.20 -5.71
CA GLU A 246 -21.78 25.10 -5.01
C GLU A 246 -20.55 24.37 -4.45
N ARG A 247 -20.77 23.22 -3.78
CA ARG A 247 -19.68 22.42 -3.20
C ARG A 247 -18.75 21.87 -4.27
N PHE A 248 -19.32 21.37 -5.38
CA PHE A 248 -18.56 20.85 -6.51
C PHE A 248 -17.61 21.91 -7.08
N PHE A 249 -18.13 23.11 -7.39
CA PHE A 249 -17.31 24.18 -7.97
C PHE A 249 -16.29 24.76 -6.98
N SER A 250 -16.64 24.86 -5.70
CA SER A 250 -15.71 25.29 -4.66
C SER A 250 -14.49 24.37 -4.57
N LEU A 251 -14.73 23.05 -4.47
CA LEU A 251 -13.67 22.06 -4.41
C LEU A 251 -12.87 22.01 -5.73
N LEU A 252 -13.55 22.05 -6.88
CA LEU A 252 -12.90 22.09 -8.19
C LEU A 252 -11.93 23.27 -8.32
N SER A 253 -12.34 24.47 -7.91
CA SER A 253 -11.48 25.67 -7.92
C SER A 253 -10.25 25.49 -7.02
N HIS A 254 -10.44 24.89 -5.84
CA HIS A 254 -9.36 24.59 -4.91
C HIS A 254 -8.35 23.58 -5.49
N ILE A 255 -8.80 22.51 -6.13
CA ILE A 255 -7.90 21.50 -6.75
C ILE A 255 -7.03 22.10 -7.86
N VAL A 256 -7.57 23.03 -8.66
CA VAL A 256 -6.78 23.74 -9.69
C VAL A 256 -5.56 24.45 -9.06
N ASP A 257 -5.68 24.96 -7.83
CA ASP A 257 -4.60 25.69 -7.15
C ASP A 257 -3.42 24.84 -6.71
N PHE A 258 -3.60 23.53 -6.60
CA PHE A 258 -2.52 22.63 -6.17
C PHE A 258 -2.26 21.45 -7.12
N SER A 259 -2.87 21.46 -8.30
CA SER A 259 -2.46 20.59 -9.42
C SER A 259 -0.98 20.87 -9.76
N LYS A 260 -0.15 19.83 -9.82
CA LYS A 260 1.32 19.97 -9.96
C LYS A 260 1.79 19.60 -11.34
N GLU A 261 1.14 18.62 -11.97
CA GLU A 261 1.50 18.10 -13.27
C GLU A 261 0.38 18.31 -14.29
N GLU A 262 0.75 18.18 -15.56
CA GLU A 262 -0.19 18.31 -16.68
C GLU A 262 -1.28 17.24 -16.60
N ALA A 263 -0.90 16.01 -16.24
CA ALA A 263 -1.82 14.90 -16.03
C ALA A 263 -2.93 15.26 -15.02
N ASP A 264 -2.56 15.76 -13.83
CA ASP A 264 -3.49 16.21 -12.79
C ASP A 264 -4.55 17.18 -13.36
N PHE A 265 -4.10 18.18 -14.11
CA PHE A 265 -4.99 19.20 -14.62
C PHE A 265 -5.89 18.68 -15.75
N VAL A 266 -5.39 17.78 -16.60
CA VAL A 266 -6.17 17.12 -17.65
C VAL A 266 -7.25 16.22 -17.04
N GLU A 267 -6.92 15.47 -15.98
CA GLU A 267 -7.88 14.65 -15.23
C GLU A 267 -8.99 15.51 -14.63
N LEU A 268 -8.64 16.61 -13.98
CA LEU A 268 -9.60 17.56 -13.41
C LEU A 268 -10.54 18.17 -14.48
N LEU A 269 -10.00 18.53 -15.64
CA LEU A 269 -10.78 19.03 -16.77
C LEU A 269 -11.74 17.96 -17.31
N THR A 270 -11.31 16.70 -17.32
CA THR A 270 -12.14 15.56 -17.76
C THR A 270 -13.33 15.38 -16.83
N ILE A 271 -13.10 15.41 -15.52
CA ILE A 271 -14.17 15.33 -14.51
C ILE A 271 -15.16 16.49 -14.65
N ALA A 272 -14.66 17.72 -14.83
CA ALA A 272 -15.53 18.87 -15.04
C ALA A 272 -16.30 18.80 -16.36
N GLN A 273 -15.70 18.28 -17.43
CA GLN A 273 -16.39 18.06 -18.69
C GLN A 273 -17.56 17.08 -18.51
N GLU A 274 -17.33 15.94 -17.85
CA GLU A 274 -18.35 14.94 -17.56
C GLU A 274 -19.49 15.54 -16.74
N TYR A 275 -19.17 16.31 -15.69
CA TYR A 275 -20.17 17.02 -14.89
C TYR A 275 -21.00 18.00 -15.75
N PHE A 276 -20.35 18.81 -16.59
CA PHE A 276 -21.06 19.75 -17.46
C PHE A 276 -21.93 19.05 -18.51
N GLU A 277 -21.53 17.86 -18.96
CA GLU A 277 -22.32 17.02 -19.85
C GLU A 277 -23.57 16.47 -19.14
N GLU A 278 -23.42 15.91 -17.94
CA GLU A 278 -24.52 15.38 -17.15
C GLU A 278 -25.56 16.46 -16.74
N LYS A 279 -25.11 17.71 -16.52
CA LYS A 279 -25.99 18.84 -16.15
C LYS A 279 -26.46 19.67 -17.34
N ASP A 280 -26.31 19.19 -18.58
CA ASP A 280 -26.70 19.88 -19.83
C ASP A 280 -26.08 21.29 -20.02
N ARG A 281 -24.88 21.53 -19.47
CA ARG A 281 -24.14 22.81 -19.55
C ARG A 281 -23.23 22.87 -20.77
N HIS A 282 -23.85 22.86 -21.95
CA HIS A 282 -23.13 22.76 -23.24
C HIS A 282 -22.11 23.87 -23.49
N ARG A 283 -22.31 25.08 -22.96
CA ARG A 283 -21.38 26.19 -23.15
C ARG A 283 -20.08 25.93 -22.41
N GLU A 284 -20.18 25.64 -21.12
CA GLU A 284 -19.06 25.35 -20.23
C GLU A 284 -18.30 24.11 -20.71
N MET A 285 -19.02 23.05 -21.07
CA MET A 285 -18.44 21.85 -21.70
C MET A 285 -17.63 22.18 -22.95
N SER A 286 -18.15 23.02 -23.86
CA SER A 286 -17.41 23.43 -25.06
C SER A 286 -16.17 24.26 -24.74
N GLU A 287 -16.23 25.10 -23.71
CA GLU A 287 -15.06 25.87 -23.24
C GLU A 287 -14.00 24.95 -22.63
N VAL A 288 -14.38 23.99 -21.78
CA VAL A 288 -13.47 22.97 -21.21
C VAL A 288 -12.83 22.11 -22.31
N ARG A 289 -13.60 21.64 -23.29
CA ARG A 289 -13.09 20.83 -24.40
C ARG A 289 -12.01 21.57 -25.21
N LYS A 290 -12.16 22.87 -25.42
CA LYS A 290 -11.12 23.68 -26.08
C LYS A 290 -9.82 23.74 -25.27
N ILE A 291 -9.93 23.78 -23.94
CA ILE A 291 -8.75 23.70 -23.06
C ILE A 291 -8.10 22.34 -23.24
N LEU A 292 -8.84 21.24 -23.11
CA LEU A 292 -8.33 19.87 -23.32
C LEU A 292 -7.64 19.69 -24.69
N ASP A 293 -8.29 20.12 -25.78
CA ASP A 293 -7.72 20.03 -27.13
C ASP A 293 -6.37 20.76 -27.22
N SER A 294 -6.27 21.95 -26.63
CA SER A 294 -5.03 22.74 -26.61
C SER A 294 -3.90 22.12 -25.78
N ARG A 295 -4.24 21.20 -24.88
CA ARG A 295 -3.32 20.54 -23.95
C ARG A 295 -2.88 19.15 -24.40
N SER A 296 -3.59 18.54 -25.35
CA SER A 296 -3.34 17.18 -25.89
C SER A 296 -1.91 16.87 -26.37
N GLN A 297 -1.10 17.90 -26.65
CA GLN A 297 0.29 17.76 -27.12
C GLN A 297 1.33 18.14 -26.06
N ILE A 298 0.89 18.47 -24.85
CA ILE A 298 1.75 18.80 -23.73
C ILE A 298 2.14 17.50 -23.03
N ASP A 299 3.41 17.38 -22.65
CA ASP A 299 3.90 16.24 -21.88
C ASP A 299 3.16 16.16 -20.53
N GLU A 300 2.59 14.98 -20.23
CA GLU A 300 1.83 14.68 -19.00
C GLU A 300 2.62 14.98 -17.72
N LYS A 301 3.95 14.87 -17.77
CA LYS A 301 4.85 15.13 -16.63
C LYS A 301 5.31 16.59 -16.55
N ARG A 302 4.83 17.44 -17.45
CA ARG A 302 5.17 18.87 -17.41
C ARG A 302 4.56 19.47 -16.14
N ARG A 303 5.40 20.14 -15.35
CA ARG A 303 4.91 20.92 -14.22
C ARG A 303 3.97 22.03 -14.67
N ILE A 304 2.81 22.10 -14.04
CA ILE A 304 1.84 23.17 -14.22
C ILE A 304 1.92 24.15 -13.05
N HIS A 305 1.56 25.40 -13.31
CA HIS A 305 1.46 26.44 -12.28
C HIS A 305 0.04 26.96 -12.27
N PRO A 306 -0.54 27.37 -11.12
CA PRO A 306 -1.90 27.93 -11.06
C PRO A 306 -2.13 29.19 -11.92
N GLN A 307 -1.06 29.79 -12.42
CA GLN A 307 -1.07 30.96 -13.31
C GLN A 307 -0.93 30.59 -14.79
N ASP A 308 -0.88 29.30 -15.12
CA ASP A 308 -0.95 28.83 -16.50
C ASP A 308 -2.27 29.30 -17.12
N ASN A 309 -2.22 29.68 -18.40
CA ASN A 309 -3.38 30.24 -19.10
C ASN A 309 -4.57 29.26 -19.11
N GLY A 310 -4.31 27.95 -19.16
CA GLY A 310 -5.36 26.94 -19.07
C GLY A 310 -6.04 26.95 -17.70
N CYS A 311 -5.27 26.98 -16.61
CA CYS A 311 -5.80 27.06 -15.24
C CYS A 311 -6.61 28.33 -15.04
N LEU A 312 -6.09 29.50 -15.44
CA LEU A 312 -6.79 30.77 -15.31
C LEU A 312 -8.08 30.82 -16.14
N HIS A 313 -8.06 30.23 -17.34
CA HIS A 313 -9.27 30.13 -18.16
C HIS A 313 -10.28 29.21 -17.49
N PHE A 314 -9.85 28.04 -17.01
CA PHE A 314 -10.73 27.09 -16.35
C PHE A 314 -11.36 27.68 -15.08
N LYS A 315 -10.60 28.38 -14.23
CA LYS A 315 -11.15 29.10 -13.08
C LYS A 315 -12.24 30.10 -13.45
N LYS A 316 -12.07 30.84 -14.55
CA LYS A 316 -13.13 31.72 -15.05
C LYS A 316 -14.37 30.96 -15.50
N ILE A 317 -14.24 29.72 -15.98
CA ILE A 317 -15.39 28.87 -16.29
C ILE A 317 -16.10 28.53 -14.98
N ILE A 318 -15.35 28.09 -13.96
CA ILE A 318 -15.87 27.76 -12.62
C ILE A 318 -16.58 28.97 -11.98
N ASP A 319 -15.98 30.15 -11.96
CA ASP A 319 -16.56 31.36 -11.34
C ASP A 319 -17.85 31.84 -12.02
N ARG A 320 -18.06 31.47 -13.29
CA ARG A 320 -19.29 31.77 -14.05
C ARG A 320 -20.33 30.67 -13.91
N ALA A 321 -19.89 29.49 -13.50
CA ALA A 321 -20.71 28.30 -13.47
C ALA A 321 -21.66 28.38 -12.28
#